data_AF-A0A2N0D2N4-F1
#
_entry.id   AF-A0A2N0D2N4-F1
#
_cell.length_a   1.000
_cell.length_b   1.000
_cell.length_c   1.000
_cell.angle_alpha   90.00
_cell.angle_beta   90.00
_cell.angle_gamma   90.00
#
_symmetry.space_group_name_H-M   'P 1'
#
loop_
_entity.id
_entity.type
_entity.pdbx_description
1 polymer ?
#
loop_
_entity_poly.entity_id
_entity_poly.type
_entity_poly.pdbx_seq_one_letter_code
_entity_poly.pdbx_strand_id
1 'polypeptide(L)' 'MNIGPPTFDIDDVRRANECACAFDHLTKQVAIEAVNAGWLEGEVALALADAAERYVMHIAAGTHAVPVAANCNTARAGEA' A
#
# COMPACT_ATOMS: atom_id res chain seq x y z
N MET A 1 3.88 6.50 -16.35
CA MET A 1 2.63 6.03 -15.71
C MET A 1 1.93 7.19 -15.02
N ASN A 2 0.65 7.43 -15.27
CA ASN A 2 -0.10 8.51 -14.62
C ASN A 2 -1.38 7.92 -14.00
N ILE A 3 -1.50 7.95 -12.68
CA ILE A 3 -2.70 7.53 -11.95
C ILE A 3 -3.52 8.79 -11.67
N GLY A 4 -4.71 8.88 -12.25
CA GLY A 4 -5.68 9.92 -11.94
C GLY A 4 -6.45 9.63 -10.66
N PRO A 5 -7.13 10.64 -10.07
CA PRO A 5 -8.07 10.38 -9.00
C PRO A 5 -9.19 9.45 -9.48
N PRO A 6 -9.73 8.55 -8.62
CA PRO A 6 -10.90 7.75 -8.95
C PRO A 6 -12.07 8.64 -9.35
N THR A 7 -12.84 8.20 -10.35
CA THR A 7 -14.02 8.91 -10.84
C THR A 7 -15.24 8.61 -9.98
N PHE A 8 -15.30 7.41 -9.38
CA PHE A 8 -16.39 7.00 -8.51
C PHE A 8 -16.15 7.43 -7.05
N ASP A 9 -17.26 7.69 -6.33
CA ASP A 9 -17.25 8.04 -4.91
C ASP A 9 -16.87 6.84 -4.02
N ILE A 10 -16.42 7.10 -2.79
CA ILE A 10 -15.96 6.08 -1.84
C ILE A 10 -17.00 5.01 -1.54
N ASP A 11 -18.29 5.38 -1.54
CA ASP A 11 -19.40 4.47 -1.25
C ASP A 11 -19.90 3.69 -2.49
N ASP A 12 -19.38 4.00 -3.68
CA ASP A 12 -19.79 3.32 -4.92
C ASP A 12 -19.01 2.01 -5.11
N VAL A 13 -19.75 0.90 -5.23
CA VAL A 13 -19.19 -0.44 -5.44
C VAL A 13 -18.32 -0.55 -6.70
N ARG A 14 -18.54 0.31 -7.70
CA ARG A 14 -17.75 0.34 -8.95
C ARG A 14 -16.36 0.94 -8.74
N ARG A 15 -16.16 1.73 -7.69
CA ARG A 15 -14.86 2.35 -7.37
C ARG A 15 -13.78 1.31 -7.11
N ALA A 16 -14.13 0.22 -6.43
CA ALA A 16 -13.20 -0.87 -6.18
C ALA A 16 -12.69 -1.48 -7.51
N ASN A 17 -13.59 -1.69 -8.47
CA ASN A 17 -13.23 -2.20 -9.79
C ASN A 17 -12.43 -1.17 -10.61
N GLU A 18 -12.79 0.11 -10.57
CA GLU A 18 -12.02 1.18 -11.23
C GLU A 18 -10.56 1.21 -10.75
N CYS A 19 -10.35 1.20 -9.44
CA CYS A 19 -9.03 1.13 -8.85
C CYS A 19 -8.30 -0.15 -9.29
N ALA A 20 -8.95 -1.31 -9.23
CA ALA A 20 -8.34 -2.59 -9.64
C ALA A 20 -7.89 -2.56 -11.11
N CYS A 21 -8.72 -2.05 -12.02
CA CYS A 21 -8.36 -1.92 -13.44
C CYS A 21 -7.14 -1.00 -13.65
N ALA A 22 -7.08 0.13 -12.95
CA ALA A 22 -5.96 1.06 -13.04
C ALA A 22 -4.65 0.40 -12.58
N PHE A 23 -4.66 -0.28 -11.43
CA PHE A 23 -3.47 -0.95 -10.90
C PHE A 23 -3.07 -2.19 -11.72
N ASP A 24 -4.03 -2.96 -12.24
CA ASP A 24 -3.75 -4.10 -13.12
C ASP A 24 -3.07 -3.67 -14.42
N HIS A 25 -3.55 -2.58 -15.04
CA HIS A 25 -2.93 -2.02 -16.24
C HIS A 25 -1.47 -1.60 -15.99
N LEU A 26 -1.22 -0.90 -14.88
CA LEU A 26 0.12 -0.44 -14.53
C LEU A 26 1.07 -1.57 -14.18
N THR A 27 0.58 -2.55 -13.42
CA THR A 27 1.35 -3.75 -13.06
C THR A 27 1.80 -4.49 -14.31
N LYS A 28 0.93 -4.62 -15.31
CA LYS A 28 1.27 -5.21 -16.61
C LYS A 28 2.32 -4.40 -17.36
N GLN A 29 2.23 -3.06 -17.37
CA GLN A 29 3.24 -2.21 -17.99
C GLN A 29 4.62 -2.40 -17.34
N VAL A 30 4.68 -2.37 -16.01
CA VAL A 30 5.92 -2.65 -15.26
C VAL A 30 6.46 -4.03 -15.59
N ALA A 31 5.60 -5.04 -15.65
CA ALA A 31 6.02 -6.40 -15.96
C ALA A 31 6.62 -6.52 -17.35
N ILE A 32 5.99 -5.90 -18.36
CA ILE A 32 6.50 -5.85 -19.74
C ILE A 32 7.87 -5.15 -19.79
N GLU A 33 8.02 -4.00 -19.12
CA GLU A 33 9.28 -3.27 -19.07
C GLU A 33 10.40 -4.10 -18.42
N ALA A 34 10.11 -4.81 -17.32
CA ALA A 34 11.07 -5.66 -16.63
C ALA A 34 11.48 -6.88 -17.48
N VAL A 35 10.51 -7.54 -18.13
CA VAL A 35 10.79 -8.65 -19.04
C VAL A 35 11.62 -8.19 -20.23
N ASN A 36 11.33 -7.02 -20.80
CA ASN A 36 12.15 -6.43 -21.86
C ASN A 36 13.58 -6.08 -21.40
N ALA A 37 13.76 -5.82 -20.10
CA ALA A 37 15.08 -5.65 -19.49
C ALA A 37 15.80 -6.98 -19.17
N GLY A 38 15.19 -8.12 -19.51
CA GLY A 38 15.78 -9.46 -19.36
C GLY A 38 15.42 -10.21 -18.07
N TRP A 39 14.44 -9.72 -17.31
CA TRP A 39 13.98 -10.39 -16.10
C TRP A 39 13.08 -11.58 -16.44
N LEU A 40 13.09 -12.63 -15.61
CA LEU A 40 12.12 -13.71 -15.74
C LEU A 40 10.75 -13.24 -15.25
N GLU A 41 9.70 -13.52 -16.01
CA GLU A 41 8.33 -13.09 -15.68
C GLU A 41 7.90 -13.57 -14.28
N GLY A 42 8.29 -14.77 -13.88
CA GLY A 42 8.01 -15.30 -12.53
C GLY A 42 8.69 -14.53 -11.40
N GLU A 43 9.92 -14.05 -11.62
CA GLU A 43 10.63 -13.22 -10.63
C GLU A 43 9.97 -11.85 -10.49
N VAL A 44 9.54 -11.27 -11.60
CA VAL A 44 8.82 -10.00 -11.61
C VAL A 44 7.50 -10.12 -10.87
N ALA A 45 6.74 -11.19 -11.09
CA ALA A 45 5.48 -11.44 -10.39
C ALA A 45 5.67 -11.55 -8.88
N LEU A 46 6.69 -12.30 -8.42
CA LEU A 46 7.02 -12.41 -7.00
C LEU A 46 7.43 -11.05 -6.41
N ALA A 47 8.32 -10.32 -7.09
CA ALA A 47 8.79 -9.02 -6.62
C ALA A 47 7.64 -7.98 -6.50
N LEU A 48 6.67 -8.01 -7.42
CA LEU A 48 5.48 -7.17 -7.38
C LEU A 48 4.58 -7.53 -6.18
N ALA A 49 4.38 -8.82 -5.92
CA ALA A 49 3.61 -9.28 -4.77
C ALA A 49 4.26 -8.83 -3.44
N ASP A 50 5.57 -9.04 -3.29
CA ASP A 50 6.33 -8.65 -2.09
C ASP A 50 6.34 -7.12 -1.89
N ALA A 51 6.37 -6.35 -2.98
CA ALA A 51 6.28 -4.88 -2.92
C ALA A 51 4.89 -4.42 -2.46
N ALA A 52 3.83 -5.02 -2.98
CA ALA A 52 2.46 -4.72 -2.58
C ALA A 52 2.22 -5.07 -1.11
N GLU A 53 2.67 -6.24 -0.65
CA GLU A 53 2.55 -6.67 0.74
C GLU A 53 3.25 -5.70 1.70
N ARG A 54 4.50 -5.32 1.41
CA ARG A 54 5.24 -4.34 2.23
C ARG A 54 4.53 -3.00 2.31
N TYR A 55 3.91 -2.55 1.22
CA TYR A 55 3.14 -1.31 1.23
C TYR A 55 1.89 -1.42 2.12
N VAL A 56 1.17 -2.54 2.06
CA VAL A 56 0.03 -2.81 2.95
C VAL A 56 0.47 -2.78 4.43
N MET A 57 1.58 -3.45 4.75
CA MET A 57 2.14 -3.44 6.11
C MET A 57 2.52 -2.02 6.56
N HIS A 58 3.11 -1.21 5.68
CA HIS A 58 3.45 0.17 5.97
C HIS A 58 2.21 1.02 6.29
N ILE A 59 1.14 0.90 5.50
CA ILE A 59 -0.12 1.59 5.76
C ILE A 59 -0.72 1.14 7.09
N ALA A 60 -0.76 -0.16 7.35
CA ALA A 60 -1.28 -0.71 8.60
C ALA A 60 -0.49 -0.23 9.83
N ALA A 61 0.84 -0.12 9.71
CA ALA A 61 1.69 0.38 10.79
C ALA A 61 1.43 1.87 11.08
N GLY A 62 1.14 2.68 10.06
CA GLY A 62 0.82 4.10 10.21
C GLY A 62 -0.55 4.38 10.86
N THR A 63 -1.48 3.43 10.80
CA THR A 63 -2.81 3.52 11.46
C THR A 63 -2.77 3.15 12.94
N HIS A 64 -1.70 2.52 13.42
CA HIS A 64 -1.49 2.34 14.85
C HIS A 64 -0.91 3.64 15.44
N ALA A 65 -1.78 4.46 16.03
CA ALA A 65 -1.36 5.40 17.06
C ALA A 65 -0.47 4.62 18.03
N VAL A 66 0.77 5.08 18.22
CA VAL A 66 1.79 4.42 19.04
C VAL A 66 1.12 3.92 20.32
N PRO A 67 1.00 2.59 20.55
CA PRO A 67 0.37 2.11 21.75
C PRO A 67 1.23 2.58 22.91
N VAL A 68 0.71 3.54 23.68
CA VAL A 68 1.35 3.94 24.93
C VAL A 68 1.31 2.71 25.82
N ALA A 69 2.47 2.22 26.23
CA ALA A 69 2.52 1.14 27.18
C ALA A 69 1.79 1.61 28.45
N ALA A 70 0.94 0.75 29.02
CA ALA A 70 0.16 1.09 30.22
C ALA A 70 1.04 1.43 31.45
N ASN A 71 2.36 1.25 31.35
CA ASN A 71 3.36 1.58 32.37
C ASN A 71 4.05 2.94 32.14
N CYS A 72 3.62 3.76 31.18
CA CYS A 72 4.14 5.11 31.02
C CYS A 72 3.65 6.00 32.18
N ASN A 73 4.46 6.14 33.22
CA ASN A 73 4.24 7.09 34.31
C ASN A 73 4.47 8.53 33.83
N THR A 74 3.49 9.13 33.14
CA THR A 74 3.44 10.58 32.90
C THR A 74 2.59 11.33 33.92
N ALA A 75 2.04 10.66 34.94
CA ALA A 75 1.12 11.24 35.92
C ALA A 75 1.73 11.57 37.30
N ARG A 76 3.04 11.83 37.41
CA ARG A 76 3.63 12.24 38.71
C ARG A 76 4.79 13.21 38.57
N ALA A 77 4.51 14.39 38.04
CA ALA A 77 5.37 15.57 38.17
C ALA A 77 4.47 16.80 38.36
N GLY A 78 3.84 16.91 39.53
CA GLY A 78 2.91 18.01 39.75
C GLY A 78 2.22 18.05 41.11
N GLU A 79 2.81 17.55 42.18
CA GLU A 79 2.38 17.89 43.54
C GLU A 79 3.65 18.04 44.39
N ALA A 80 4.09 19.29 44.51
CA ALA A 80 5.04 19.78 45.51
C ALA A 80 4.25 20.27 46.73
#